data_AF-A0A844FKC4-F1
#
_entry.id   AF-A0A844FKC4-F1
#
_cell.length_a   1.000
_cell.length_b   1.000
_cell.length_c   1.000
_cell.angle_alpha   90.00
_cell.angle_beta   90.00
_cell.angle_gamma   90.00
#
_symmetry.space_group_name_H-M   'P 1'
#
loop_
_entity.id
_entity.type
_entity.pdbx_description
1 polymer ?
#
loop_
_entity_poly.entity_id
_entity_poly.type
_entity_poly.pdbx_seq_one_letter_code
_entity_poly.pdbx_strand_id
1 'polypeptide(L)'
;MFGKKKKEQQSVQVKPKDPDGRILLYSNIIDALYDEMSAEEREALLEAKHQLEHKVYIGKVMRDLRIALQPVAIKSQLSPHGKEIFWSITADSYQNTGAGLATVAATLFGGK
;
A
#
# COMPACT_ATOMS: atom_id res chain seq x y z
N MET A 1 46.78 21.84 -20.92
CA MET A 1 45.54 21.70 -21.73
C MET A 1 44.61 20.76 -20.99
N PHE A 2 43.66 21.29 -20.22
CA PHE A 2 42.73 20.51 -19.39
C PHE A 2 41.31 20.66 -19.95
N GLY A 3 40.58 19.56 -20.04
CA GLY A 3 39.15 19.62 -20.34
C GLY A 3 38.54 18.32 -20.83
N LYS A 4 38.69 17.21 -20.09
CA LYS A 4 37.81 16.05 -20.26
C LYS A 4 36.40 16.44 -19.81
N LYS A 5 35.50 16.77 -20.74
CA LYS A 5 34.08 16.98 -20.42
C LYS A 5 33.44 15.63 -20.09
N LYS A 6 33.14 15.44 -18.80
CA LYS A 6 32.29 14.37 -18.28
C LYS A 6 30.94 14.44 -19.00
N LYS A 7 30.47 13.31 -19.54
CA LYS A 7 29.07 13.12 -19.94
C LYS A 7 28.23 13.25 -18.67
N GLU A 8 27.44 14.32 -18.58
CA GLU A 8 26.34 14.39 -17.63
C GLU A 8 25.37 13.26 -17.99
N GLN A 9 25.34 12.24 -17.12
CA GLN A 9 24.24 11.30 -17.07
C GLN A 9 23.02 12.10 -16.64
N GLN A 10 22.16 12.43 -17.61
CA GLN A 10 20.78 12.80 -17.35
C GLN A 10 20.16 11.67 -16.53
N SER A 11 19.94 11.91 -15.24
CA SER A 11 19.08 11.09 -14.42
C SER A 11 17.69 11.16 -15.04
N VAL A 12 17.29 10.08 -15.70
CA VAL A 12 15.91 9.89 -16.14
C VAL A 12 15.08 9.90 -14.87
N GLN A 13 14.47 11.04 -14.54
CA GLN A 13 13.44 11.11 -13.51
C GLN A 13 12.26 10.31 -14.03
N VAL A 14 12.22 9.03 -13.70
CA VAL A 14 11.04 8.19 -13.86
C VAL A 14 10.00 8.79 -12.94
N LYS A 15 9.04 9.54 -13.49
CA LYS A 15 7.82 9.91 -12.75
C LYS A 15 7.29 8.65 -12.07
N PRO A 16 6.96 8.68 -10.76
CA PRO A 16 6.38 7.52 -10.10
C PRO A 16 5.17 7.06 -10.91
N LYS A 17 5.15 5.77 -11.27
CA LYS A 17 4.07 5.15 -12.05
C LYS A 17 2.73 5.16 -11.29
N ASP A 18 2.77 5.52 -10.02
CA ASP A 18 1.67 5.62 -9.08
C ASP A 18 1.99 6.71 -8.04
N PRO A 19 1.65 7.98 -8.29
CA PRO A 19 2.01 9.08 -7.38
C PRO A 19 1.30 9.00 -6.02
N ASP A 20 0.19 8.26 -5.92
CA ASP A 20 -0.70 8.29 -4.76
C ASP A 20 -0.81 6.92 -4.06
N GLY A 21 -0.09 5.88 -4.52
CA GLY A 21 -0.11 4.53 -3.95
C GLY A 21 -1.33 3.68 -4.31
N ARG A 22 -2.11 4.07 -5.33
CA ARG A 22 -3.34 3.41 -5.75
C ARG A 22 -3.11 2.01 -6.30
N ILE A 23 -2.14 1.86 -7.19
CA ILE A 23 -1.78 0.59 -7.83
C ILE A 23 -1.29 -0.38 -6.75
N LEU A 24 -0.48 0.12 -5.82
CA LEU A 24 0.01 -0.68 -4.72
C LEU A 24 -1.12 -1.18 -3.81
N LEU A 25 -2.01 -0.29 -3.37
CA LEU A 25 -3.16 -0.67 -2.54
C LEU A 25 -4.04 -1.69 -3.26
N TYR A 26 -4.29 -1.47 -4.56
CA TYR A 26 -5.08 -2.39 -5.36
C TYR A 26 -4.44 -3.77 -5.49
N SER A 27 -3.11 -3.83 -5.71
CA SER A 27 -2.36 -5.10 -5.76
C SER A 27 -2.47 -5.84 -4.44
N ASN A 28 -2.19 -5.16 -3.32
CA ASN A 28 -2.22 -5.78 -1.99
C ASN A 28 -3.63 -6.32 -1.67
N ILE A 29 -4.68 -5.60 -2.07
CA ILE A 29 -6.07 -6.08 -1.92
C ILE A 29 -6.31 -7.35 -2.73
N ILE A 30 -5.82 -7.43 -3.97
CA ILE A 30 -5.94 -8.64 -4.79
C ILE A 30 -5.22 -9.80 -4.11
N ASP A 31 -3.99 -9.59 -3.66
CA ASP A 31 -3.19 -10.62 -2.98
C ASP A 31 -3.89 -11.10 -1.71
N ALA A 32 -4.44 -10.16 -0.91
CA ALA A 32 -5.21 -10.50 0.27
C ALA A 32 -6.45 -11.34 -0.05
N LEU A 33 -7.17 -11.08 -1.14
CA LEU A 33 -8.38 -11.84 -1.50
C LEU A 33 -8.14 -13.34 -1.79
N TYR A 34 -6.88 -13.76 -1.97
CA TYR A 34 -6.47 -15.17 -2.07
C TYR A 34 -6.25 -15.83 -0.70
N ASP A 35 -6.11 -15.08 0.39
CA ASP A 35 -5.99 -15.63 1.74
C ASP A 35 -7.33 -16.20 2.22
N GLU A 36 -7.23 -17.15 3.15
CA GLU A 36 -8.36 -17.52 4.00
C GLU A 36 -8.64 -16.39 5.00
N MET A 37 -9.87 -15.89 5.03
CA MET A 37 -10.28 -14.74 5.83
C MET A 37 -11.76 -14.84 6.24
N SER A 38 -12.17 -14.00 7.18
CA SER A 38 -13.58 -13.89 7.56
C SER A 38 -14.42 -13.25 6.44
N ALA A 39 -15.73 -13.49 6.45
CA ALA A 39 -16.65 -12.83 5.54
C ALA A 39 -16.61 -11.30 5.69
N GLU A 40 -16.48 -10.83 6.94
CA GLU A 40 -16.38 -9.41 7.32
C GLU A 40 -15.17 -8.75 6.64
N GLU A 41 -14.00 -9.40 6.69
CA GLU A 41 -12.79 -8.93 6.02
C GLU A 41 -12.91 -8.96 4.50
N ARG A 42 -13.46 -10.05 3.95
CA ARG A 42 -13.66 -10.21 2.51
C ARG A 42 -14.55 -9.12 1.93
N GLU A 43 -15.67 -8.82 2.59
CA GLU A 43 -16.58 -7.75 2.17
C GLU A 43 -15.88 -6.38 2.16
N ALA A 44 -15.10 -6.08 3.20
CA ALA A 44 -14.33 -4.83 3.27
C ALA A 44 -13.32 -4.69 2.12
N LEU A 45 -12.58 -5.77 1.81
CA LEU A 45 -11.60 -5.80 0.73
C LEU A 45 -12.25 -5.70 -0.66
N LEU A 46 -13.39 -6.38 -0.87
CA LEU A 46 -14.14 -6.30 -2.14
C LEU A 46 -14.73 -4.91 -2.37
N GLU A 47 -15.25 -4.27 -1.34
CA GLU A 47 -15.75 -2.90 -1.42
C GLU A 47 -14.61 -1.93 -1.75
N ALA A 48 -13.46 -2.04 -1.08
CA ALA A 48 -12.30 -1.22 -1.39
C ALA A 48 -11.80 -1.44 -2.83
N LYS A 49 -11.75 -2.69 -3.30
CA LYS A 49 -11.44 -3.03 -4.70
C LYS A 49 -12.40 -2.34 -5.66
N HIS A 50 -13.71 -2.43 -5.41
CA HIS A 50 -14.73 -1.79 -6.23
C HIS A 50 -14.55 -0.26 -6.28
N GLN A 51 -14.32 0.39 -5.14
CA GLN A 51 -14.04 1.83 -5.09
C GLN A 51 -12.75 2.20 -5.85
N LEU A 52 -11.73 1.36 -5.81
CA LEU A 52 -10.49 1.54 -6.57
C LEU A 52 -10.67 1.36 -8.08
N GLU A 53 -11.58 0.51 -8.53
CA GLU A 53 -11.94 0.39 -9.94
C GLU A 53 -12.69 1.63 -10.42
N HIS A 54 -13.56 2.20 -9.58
CA HIS A 54 -14.41 3.35 -9.90
C HIS A 54 -13.74 4.71 -9.69
N LYS A 55 -12.40 4.76 -9.61
CA LYS A 55 -11.63 6.01 -9.49
C LYS A 55 -11.99 6.86 -8.26
N VAL A 56 -12.54 6.25 -7.21
CA VAL A 56 -12.80 6.94 -5.92
C VAL A 56 -11.46 7.47 -5.36
N TYR A 57 -11.53 8.64 -4.72
CA TYR A 57 -10.38 9.27 -4.07
C TYR A 57 -9.70 8.31 -3.07
N ILE A 58 -8.40 8.07 -3.25
CA ILE A 58 -7.68 7.03 -2.50
C ILE A 58 -7.68 7.25 -0.99
N GLY A 59 -7.58 8.50 -0.53
CA GLY A 59 -7.63 8.81 0.90
C GLY A 59 -8.96 8.44 1.55
N LYS A 60 -10.07 8.47 0.79
CA LYS A 60 -11.36 7.97 1.24
C LYS A 60 -11.34 6.44 1.32
N VAL A 61 -10.87 5.77 0.25
CA VAL A 61 -10.79 4.30 0.22
C VAL A 61 -9.97 3.77 1.40
N MET A 62 -8.78 4.34 1.64
CA MET A 62 -7.92 3.94 2.75
C MET A 62 -8.61 4.14 4.11
N ARG A 63 -9.27 5.28 4.31
CA ARG A 63 -10.00 5.57 5.55
C ARG A 63 -11.13 4.57 5.78
N ASP A 64 -11.97 4.35 4.78
CA ASP A 64 -13.13 3.47 4.88
C ASP A 64 -12.69 2.02 5.08
N LEU A 65 -11.68 1.57 4.33
CA LEU A 65 -11.09 0.23 4.49
C LEU A 65 -10.51 0.04 5.90
N ARG A 66 -9.79 1.03 6.43
CA ARG A 66 -9.27 0.96 7.82
C ARG A 66 -10.39 0.82 8.84
N ILE A 67 -11.46 1.60 8.70
CA ILE A 67 -12.62 1.55 9.60
C ILE A 67 -13.31 0.19 9.51
N ALA A 68 -13.48 -0.35 8.30
CA ALA A 68 -14.13 -1.64 8.07
C ALA A 68 -13.30 -2.82 8.60
N LEU A 69 -11.97 -2.76 8.50
CA LEU A 69 -11.07 -3.80 9.01
C LEU A 69 -10.82 -3.70 10.52
N GLN A 70 -11.08 -2.55 11.15
CA GLN A 70 -10.78 -2.32 12.58
C GLN A 70 -11.45 -3.34 13.52
N PRO A 71 -12.73 -3.73 13.37
CA PRO A 71 -13.34 -4.76 14.20
C PRO A 71 -12.62 -6.12 14.10
N VAL A 72 -12.25 -6.52 12.88
CA VAL A 72 -11.54 -7.78 12.62
C VAL A 72 -10.11 -7.71 13.19
N ALA A 73 -9.48 -6.53 13.10
CA ALA A 73 -8.18 -6.25 13.70
C ALA A 73 -8.22 -6.38 15.24
N ILE A 74 -9.23 -5.81 15.89
CA ILE A 74 -9.42 -5.89 17.35
C ILE A 74 -9.59 -7.35 17.80
N LYS A 75 -10.34 -8.15 17.03
CA LYS A 75 -10.48 -9.60 17.27
C LYS A 75 -9.20 -10.40 16.97
N SER A 76 -8.15 -9.76 16.43
CA SER A 76 -6.92 -10.40 15.94
C SER A 76 -7.15 -11.47 14.86
N GLN A 77 -8.23 -11.32 14.08
CA GLN A 77 -8.70 -12.30 13.10
C GLN A 77 -8.39 -11.92 11.65
N LEU A 78 -7.63 -10.84 11.43
CA LEU A 78 -7.22 -10.45 10.08
C LEU A 78 -6.32 -11.52 9.45
N SER A 79 -6.53 -11.76 8.15
CA SER A 79 -5.62 -12.54 7.32
C SER A 79 -4.20 -11.95 7.32
N PRO A 80 -3.16 -12.72 6.96
CA PRO A 80 -1.80 -12.21 6.86
C PRO A 80 -1.69 -10.93 6.03
N HIS A 81 -2.19 -10.93 4.79
CA HIS A 81 -2.15 -9.74 3.94
C HIS A 81 -3.13 -8.65 4.42
N GLY A 82 -4.27 -9.03 4.99
CA GLY A 82 -5.20 -8.07 5.60
C GLY A 82 -4.57 -7.26 6.74
N LYS A 83 -3.71 -7.90 7.56
CA LYS A 83 -2.90 -7.21 8.58
C LYS A 83 -1.95 -6.22 7.93
N GLU A 84 -1.21 -6.66 6.91
CA GLU A 84 -0.25 -5.79 6.21
C GLU A 84 -0.93 -4.56 5.62
N ILE A 85 -2.11 -4.72 5.01
CA ILE A 85 -2.91 -3.61 4.49
C ILE A 85 -3.32 -2.67 5.62
N PHE A 86 -3.91 -3.20 6.70
CA PHE A 86 -4.39 -2.40 7.83
C PHE A 86 -3.27 -1.57 8.48
N TRP A 87 -2.10 -2.17 8.68
CA TRP A 87 -0.93 -1.50 9.23
C TRP A 87 -0.34 -0.48 8.25
N SER A 88 -0.23 -0.83 6.97
CA SER A 88 0.30 0.06 5.94
C SER A 88 -0.57 1.32 5.76
N ILE A 89 -1.90 1.18 5.89
CA ILE A 89 -2.82 2.34 5.89
C ILE A 89 -2.62 3.17 7.16
N THR A 90 -2.51 2.53 8.31
CA THR A 90 -2.34 3.22 9.61
C THR A 90 -1.02 3.98 9.68
N ALA A 91 0.04 3.45 9.07
CA ALA A 91 1.36 4.06 8.96
C ALA A 91 1.50 5.01 7.75
N ASP A 92 0.41 5.29 7.02
CA ASP A 92 0.37 6.16 5.83
C ASP A 92 1.39 5.78 4.73
N SER A 93 1.72 4.49 4.63
CA SER A 93 2.81 3.98 3.79
C SER A 93 2.50 4.01 2.29
N TYR A 94 1.21 4.11 1.92
CA TYR A 94 0.78 4.20 0.52
C TYR A 94 1.08 5.57 -0.10
N GLN A 95 1.09 6.65 0.67
CA GLN A 95 1.37 8.00 0.18
C GLN A 95 2.86 8.25 -0.13
N ASN A 96 3.77 7.39 0.34
CA ASN A 96 5.22 7.58 0.29
C ASN A 96 5.93 6.66 -0.73
N THR A 97 5.24 6.31 -1.81
CA THR A 97 5.65 5.32 -2.83
C THR A 97 6.75 5.81 -3.80
N GLY A 98 7.74 6.53 -3.27
CA GLY A 98 9.07 6.72 -3.86
C GLY A 98 10.20 5.97 -3.12
N ALA A 99 10.03 5.67 -1.82
CA ALA A 99 11.07 5.02 -0.99
C ALA A 99 10.55 4.29 0.27
N GLY A 100 9.25 4.36 0.56
CA GLY A 100 8.70 4.04 1.89
C GLY A 100 8.55 2.56 2.24
N LEU A 101 8.18 1.67 1.32
CA LEU A 101 7.82 0.29 1.67
C LEU A 101 9.02 -0.55 2.13
N ALA A 102 10.17 -0.42 1.47
CA ALA A 102 11.38 -1.10 1.92
C ALA A 102 11.78 -0.66 3.33
N THR A 103 11.53 0.61 3.67
CA THR A 103 11.88 1.19 4.96
C THR A 103 10.88 0.82 6.05
N VAL A 104 9.57 0.83 5.76
CA VAL A 104 8.50 0.47 6.71
C VAL A 104 8.45 -1.03 6.98
N ALA A 105 8.60 -1.87 5.95
CA ALA A 105 8.75 -3.31 6.15
C ALA A 105 10.02 -3.64 6.96
N ALA A 106 11.13 -2.94 6.69
CA ALA A 106 12.35 -3.09 7.50
C ALA A 106 12.22 -2.57 8.94
N THR A 107 11.42 -1.53 9.21
CA THR A 107 11.20 -1.05 10.60
C THR A 107 10.17 -1.88 11.36
N LEU A 108 9.14 -2.40 10.70
CA LEU A 108 8.12 -3.24 11.35
C LEU A 108 8.58 -4.70 11.53
N PHE A 109 9.43 -5.21 10.63
CA PHE A 109 9.83 -6.64 10.63
C PHE A 109 11.35 -6.87 10.78
N GLY A 110 12.19 -5.83 10.81
CA GLY A 110 13.64 -5.93 10.97
C GLY A 110 14.16 -5.78 12.40
N GLY A 111 13.28 -5.60 13.39
CA GLY A 111 13.65 -5.57 14.81
C GLY A 111 13.85 -6.98 15.35
N LYS A 112 15.11 -7.42 15.41
CA LYS A 112 15.57 -8.59 16.15
C LYS A 112 16.16 -8.16 17.49
#